data_AF-A0A024JY68-F1
#
_entry.id   AF-A0A024JY68-F1
#
_cell.length_a   1.000
_cell.length_b   1.000
_cell.length_c   1.000
_cell.angle_alpha   90.00
_cell.angle_beta   90.00
_cell.angle_gamma   90.00
#
_symmetry.space_group_name_H-M   'P 1'
#
loop_
_entity.id
_entity.type
_entity.pdbx_description
1 polymer ?
#
loop_
_entity_poly.entity_id
_entity_poly.type
_entity_poly.pdbx_seq_one_letter_code
_entity_poly.pdbx_strand_id
1 'polypeptide(L)'
;MKAQRRFGLSLSWARVTVVFLVVVGILLIASHCPDSWQGKYHIAWWVGVGISAIITLLSLVTHHGLTVTSGLAGWLWDWSADPGTTLAAGCTPAIDYQRRYGRDKVGVREYDGRLVTVIALDGDDDASRHHRQKSAPPASLLVRSVASGLRQFDVNLDGIDIVSVQMRRGGNAAELSKLDKLGPEEWGLVSDQPASYVRRTWLVLRMNPQANVAAVAARDSLASTLVAATERLVQDLDAPGCAPRPLTSEEIAEVDSAVLADLEPTWSRPGWRYLKHFNGFATSFWLTPSDITTETLEELWLPDAEATVVTIQLTADDGHPEVSGWVRYHSDSRLPRGVSSGLNRLTGRQLAAVRASLPAPTTRPLLVVPTRGLLEDDDLVLQVGQVREGAERLLAGQ
;
A
#
# COMPACT_ATOMS: atom_id res chain seq x y z
N MET A 1 3.23 -3.81 -23.36
CA MET A 1 1.98 -4.40 -23.90
C MET A 1 0.87 -3.35 -23.85
N LYS A 2 -0.04 -3.33 -24.83
CA LYS A 2 -1.05 -2.27 -25.07
C LYS A 2 -2.04 -2.09 -23.91
N ALA A 3 -2.42 -0.83 -23.68
CA ALA A 3 -3.47 -0.36 -22.77
C ALA A 3 -4.62 -1.36 -22.57
N GLN A 4 -4.90 -1.71 -21.31
CA GLN A 4 -6.00 -2.60 -20.94
C GLN A 4 -7.31 -2.10 -21.56
N ARG A 5 -7.94 -2.97 -22.37
CA ARG A 5 -9.30 -2.73 -22.88
C ARG A 5 -10.26 -2.55 -21.70
N ARG A 6 -11.12 -1.53 -21.77
CA ARG A 6 -12.06 -1.11 -20.71
C ARG A 6 -13.03 -2.23 -20.26
N PHE A 7 -13.23 -3.25 -21.09
CA PHE A 7 -14.11 -4.38 -20.81
C PHE A 7 -13.42 -5.70 -21.16
N GLY A 8 -13.55 -6.67 -20.25
CA GLY A 8 -13.14 -8.06 -20.45
C GLY A 8 -14.30 -9.03 -20.16
N LEU A 9 -14.08 -10.30 -20.45
CA LEU A 9 -14.96 -11.41 -20.08
C LEU A 9 -14.12 -12.40 -19.29
N SER A 10 -14.45 -12.62 -18.01
CA SER A 10 -13.81 -13.69 -17.23
C SER A 10 -14.69 -14.95 -17.27
N LEU A 11 -14.53 -15.76 -18.31
CA LEU A 11 -15.09 -17.11 -18.31
C LEU A 11 -14.15 -18.05 -17.56
N SER A 12 -14.48 -18.35 -16.31
CA SER A 12 -13.96 -19.57 -15.67
C SER A 12 -15.11 -20.57 -15.60
N TRP A 13 -14.81 -21.84 -15.90
CA TRP A 13 -15.82 -22.87 -16.03
C TRP A 13 -16.65 -23.02 -14.74
N ALA A 14 -15.99 -23.00 -13.58
CA ALA A 14 -16.64 -23.02 -12.27
C ALA A 14 -17.64 -21.86 -12.06
N ARG A 15 -17.32 -20.64 -12.54
CA ARG A 15 -18.23 -19.49 -12.43
C ARG A 15 -19.42 -19.63 -13.36
N VAL A 16 -19.21 -20.13 -14.57
CA VAL A 16 -20.32 -20.40 -15.51
C VAL A 16 -21.29 -21.41 -14.87
N THR A 17 -20.77 -22.46 -14.22
CA THR A 17 -21.59 -23.45 -13.52
C THR A 17 -22.35 -22.84 -12.34
N VAL A 18 -21.71 -22.02 -11.51
CA VAL A 18 -22.37 -21.37 -10.35
C VAL A 18 -23.47 -20.40 -10.81
N VAL A 19 -23.18 -19.55 -11.81
CA VAL A 19 -24.17 -18.62 -12.37
C VAL A 19 -25.34 -19.39 -12.98
N PHE A 20 -25.07 -20.48 -13.69
CA PHE A 20 -26.10 -21.35 -14.25
C PHE A 20 -27.01 -21.93 -13.16
N LEU A 21 -26.44 -22.47 -12.07
CA LEU A 21 -27.22 -23.01 -10.95
C LEU A 21 -28.08 -21.94 -10.25
N VAL A 22 -27.53 -20.72 -10.06
CA VAL A 22 -28.28 -19.60 -9.48
C VAL A 22 -29.42 -19.15 -10.38
N VAL A 23 -29.20 -19.05 -11.69
CA VAL A 23 -30.24 -18.70 -12.67
C VAL A 23 -31.34 -19.75 -12.68
N VAL A 24 -30.99 -21.04 -12.68
CA VAL A 24 -31.95 -22.15 -12.60
C VAL A 24 -32.75 -22.09 -11.30
N GLY A 25 -32.12 -21.81 -10.16
CA GLY A 25 -32.80 -21.64 -8.88
C GLY A 25 -33.80 -20.47 -8.87
N ILE A 26 -33.42 -19.32 -9.43
CA ILE A 26 -34.31 -18.15 -9.54
C ILE A 26 -35.51 -18.44 -10.45
N LEU A 27 -35.29 -19.11 -11.58
CA LEU A 27 -36.36 -19.50 -12.50
C LEU A 27 -37.29 -20.55 -11.88
N LEU A 28 -36.75 -21.48 -11.07
CA LEU A 28 -37.55 -22.44 -10.29
C LEU A 28 -38.43 -21.73 -9.26
N ILE A 29 -37.87 -20.79 -8.49
CA ILE A 29 -38.64 -20.02 -7.49
C ILE A 29 -39.70 -19.16 -8.18
N ALA A 30 -39.35 -18.49 -9.29
CA ALA A 30 -40.29 -17.67 -10.06
C ALA A 30 -41.42 -18.50 -10.68
N SER A 31 -41.16 -19.77 -11.04
CA SER A 31 -42.18 -20.68 -11.57
C SER A 31 -43.07 -21.31 -10.49
N HIS A 32 -42.62 -21.33 -9.23
CA HIS A 32 -43.39 -21.79 -8.06
C HIS A 32 -44.07 -20.66 -7.26
N CYS A 33 -44.03 -19.42 -7.75
CA CYS A 33 -44.77 -18.32 -7.13
C CYS A 33 -46.28 -18.53 -7.24
N PRO A 34 -47.06 -18.25 -6.18
CA PRO A 34 -48.51 -18.49 -6.15
C PRO A 34 -49.27 -17.70 -7.23
N ASP A 35 -50.39 -18.26 -7.70
CA ASP A 35 -51.18 -17.74 -8.83
C ASP A 35 -51.62 -16.28 -8.67
N SER A 36 -51.73 -15.79 -7.42
CA SER A 36 -51.99 -14.39 -7.09
C SER A 36 -50.96 -13.41 -7.64
N TRP A 37 -49.73 -13.85 -7.86
CA TRP A 37 -48.62 -13.05 -8.41
C TRP A 37 -48.31 -13.37 -9.88
N GLN A 38 -48.80 -14.50 -10.40
CA GLN A 38 -48.60 -14.84 -11.81
C GLN A 38 -49.53 -14.02 -12.72
N GLY A 39 -50.78 -13.75 -12.31
CA GLY A 39 -51.71 -12.90 -13.05
C GLY A 39 -51.90 -13.31 -14.52
N LYS A 40 -52.61 -12.49 -15.31
CA LYS A 40 -52.89 -12.79 -16.74
C LYS A 40 -51.68 -12.64 -17.67
N TYR A 41 -50.58 -12.05 -17.18
CA TYR A 41 -49.39 -11.65 -17.96
C TYR A 41 -48.08 -12.29 -17.48
N HIS A 42 -48.12 -13.25 -16.54
CA HIS A 42 -46.93 -13.92 -15.98
C HIS A 42 -45.84 -12.95 -15.53
N ILE A 43 -46.23 -11.90 -14.80
CA ILE A 43 -45.33 -10.79 -14.42
C ILE A 43 -44.17 -11.31 -13.56
N ALA A 44 -44.46 -12.22 -12.61
CA ALA A 44 -43.44 -12.84 -11.75
C ALA A 44 -42.38 -13.62 -12.55
N TRP A 45 -42.77 -14.27 -13.65
CA TRP A 45 -41.84 -15.00 -14.52
C TRP A 45 -40.92 -14.05 -15.27
N TRP A 46 -41.47 -12.98 -15.86
CA TRP A 46 -40.67 -11.97 -16.58
C TRP A 46 -39.75 -11.17 -15.66
N VAL A 47 -40.18 -10.90 -14.42
CA VAL A 47 -39.32 -10.31 -13.39
C VAL A 47 -38.17 -11.27 -13.03
N GLY A 48 -38.45 -12.57 -12.89
CA GLY A 48 -37.44 -13.60 -12.70
C GLY A 48 -36.42 -13.65 -13.85
N VAL A 49 -36.89 -13.65 -15.10
CA VAL A 49 -36.04 -13.60 -16.30
C VAL A 49 -35.17 -12.33 -16.32
N GLY A 50 -35.75 -11.17 -15.99
CA GLY A 50 -35.02 -9.90 -15.91
C GLY A 50 -33.93 -9.94 -14.84
N ILE A 51 -34.23 -10.45 -13.65
CA ILE A 51 -33.26 -10.61 -12.56
C ILE A 51 -32.15 -11.59 -12.95
N SER A 52 -32.49 -12.73 -13.56
CA SER A 52 -31.51 -13.70 -14.06
C SER A 52 -30.60 -13.10 -15.13
N ALA A 53 -31.14 -12.32 -16.06
CA ALA A 53 -30.36 -11.63 -17.08
C ALA A 53 -29.39 -10.60 -16.46
N ILE A 54 -29.85 -9.84 -15.47
CA ILE A 54 -29.03 -8.87 -14.73
C ILE A 54 -27.90 -9.59 -13.95
N ILE A 55 -28.20 -10.68 -13.23
CA ILE A 55 -27.21 -11.45 -12.48
C ILE A 55 -26.16 -12.06 -13.42
N THR A 56 -26.61 -12.61 -14.55
CA THR A 56 -25.71 -13.17 -15.57
C THR A 56 -24.80 -12.08 -16.13
N LEU A 57 -25.36 -10.91 -16.48
CA LEU A 57 -24.60 -9.77 -17.00
C LEU A 57 -23.58 -9.25 -15.97
N LEU A 58 -24.00 -9.04 -14.71
CA LEU A 58 -23.14 -8.57 -13.63
C LEU A 58 -22.02 -9.57 -13.29
N SER A 59 -22.28 -10.87 -13.42
CA SER A 59 -21.28 -11.90 -13.12
C SER A 59 -20.30 -12.17 -14.25
N LEU A 60 -20.69 -11.92 -15.51
CA LEU A 60 -19.83 -12.14 -16.69
C LEU A 60 -19.03 -10.91 -17.10
N VAL A 61 -19.58 -9.71 -16.90
CA VAL A 61 -18.90 -8.47 -17.28
C VAL A 61 -17.78 -8.19 -16.28
N THR A 62 -16.53 -8.22 -16.77
CA THR A 62 -15.39 -7.70 -16.03
C THR A 62 -15.04 -6.30 -16.52
N HIS A 63 -14.93 -5.38 -15.58
CA HIS A 63 -14.49 -4.01 -15.85
C HIS A 63 -13.09 -3.86 -15.23
N HIS A 64 -12.07 -3.58 -16.05
CA HIS A 64 -10.66 -3.49 -15.62
C HIS A 64 -10.15 -4.74 -14.84
N GLY A 65 -10.40 -5.95 -15.35
CA GLY A 65 -9.85 -7.18 -14.76
C GLY A 65 -10.53 -7.62 -13.45
N LEU A 66 -11.52 -6.89 -12.96
CA LEU A 66 -12.32 -7.22 -11.79
C LEU A 66 -13.76 -7.50 -12.20
N THR A 67 -14.34 -8.57 -11.66
CA THR A 67 -15.77 -8.85 -11.79
C THR A 67 -16.57 -7.77 -11.07
N VAL A 68 -17.62 -7.24 -11.71
CA VAL A 68 -18.49 -6.21 -11.12
C VAL A 68 -19.10 -6.71 -9.79
N THR A 69 -19.32 -8.02 -9.66
CA THR A 69 -19.76 -8.67 -8.42
C THR A 69 -18.74 -8.62 -7.28
N SER A 70 -17.45 -8.87 -7.54
CA SER A 70 -16.42 -8.76 -6.50
C SER A 70 -16.14 -7.31 -6.11
N GLY A 71 -16.25 -6.38 -7.07
CA GLY A 71 -16.15 -4.95 -6.79
C GLY A 71 -17.32 -4.43 -5.96
N LEU A 72 -18.56 -4.83 -6.28
CA LEU A 72 -19.76 -4.50 -5.51
C LEU A 72 -19.77 -5.17 -4.14
N ALA A 73 -19.39 -6.46 -4.04
CA ALA A 73 -19.32 -7.16 -2.76
C ALA A 73 -18.21 -6.60 -1.86
N GLY A 74 -17.04 -6.29 -2.42
CA GLY A 74 -15.96 -5.61 -1.69
C GLY A 74 -16.36 -4.21 -1.25
N TRP A 75 -17.04 -3.45 -2.11
CA TRP A 75 -17.56 -2.14 -1.74
C TRP A 75 -18.67 -2.21 -0.68
N LEU A 76 -19.59 -3.18 -0.78
CA LEU A 76 -20.66 -3.36 0.20
C LEU A 76 -20.10 -3.80 1.56
N TRP A 77 -19.08 -4.66 1.55
CA TRP A 77 -18.36 -5.09 2.75
C TRP A 77 -17.58 -3.92 3.36
N ASP A 78 -16.80 -3.19 2.57
CA ASP A 78 -16.04 -2.01 3.01
C ASP A 78 -16.96 -0.85 3.43
N TRP A 79 -18.17 -0.75 2.88
CA TRP A 79 -19.18 0.22 3.31
C TRP A 79 -19.83 -0.16 4.64
N SER A 80 -19.96 -1.47 4.91
CA SER A 80 -20.51 -2.00 6.16
C SER A 80 -19.48 -2.14 7.28
N ALA A 81 -18.19 -2.22 6.95
CA ALA A 81 -17.12 -2.36 7.93
C ALA A 81 -16.72 -0.98 8.46
N ASP A 82 -16.73 -0.81 9.78
CA ASP A 82 -16.28 0.42 10.42
C ASP A 82 -14.82 0.69 10.06
N PRO A 83 -14.51 1.77 9.30
CA PRO A 83 -13.17 2.05 8.81
C PRO A 83 -12.14 2.14 9.94
N GLY A 84 -12.56 2.64 11.10
CA GLY A 84 -11.74 2.69 12.32
C GLY A 84 -11.29 1.32 12.83
N THR A 85 -12.22 0.36 12.90
CA THR A 85 -11.90 -1.00 13.37
C THR A 85 -11.03 -1.76 12.37
N THR A 86 -11.26 -1.53 11.08
CA THR A 86 -10.47 -2.19 10.03
C THR A 86 -9.06 -1.62 9.95
N LEU A 87 -8.85 -0.31 10.05
CA LEU A 87 -7.53 0.30 10.03
C LEU A 87 -6.72 -0.02 11.28
N ALA A 88 -7.37 -0.12 12.45
CA ALA A 88 -6.71 -0.49 13.70
C ALA A 88 -6.42 -1.99 13.81
N ALA A 89 -7.09 -2.84 13.02
CA ALA A 89 -6.90 -4.29 13.09
C ALA A 89 -5.50 -4.68 12.61
N GLY A 90 -4.68 -5.14 13.57
CA GLY A 90 -3.29 -5.54 13.38
C GLY A 90 -2.27 -4.49 13.84
N CYS A 91 -2.67 -3.26 14.16
CA CYS A 91 -1.81 -2.22 14.73
C CYS A 91 -1.70 -2.37 16.26
N THR A 92 -1.38 -3.57 16.74
CA THR A 92 -1.13 -3.84 18.15
C THR A 92 0.14 -3.11 18.63
N PRO A 93 0.24 -2.74 19.91
CA PRO A 93 1.49 -2.17 20.43
C PRO A 93 2.64 -3.15 20.18
N ALA A 94 3.73 -2.65 19.59
CA ALA A 94 4.92 -3.43 19.38
C ALA A 94 5.67 -3.63 20.71
N ILE A 95 6.51 -4.65 20.77
CA ILE A 95 7.34 -4.96 21.94
C ILE A 95 8.80 -4.97 21.49
N ASP A 96 9.68 -4.33 22.26
CA ASP A 96 11.10 -4.36 21.98
C ASP A 96 11.74 -5.68 22.39
N TYR A 97 12.44 -6.29 21.44
CA TYR A 97 13.25 -7.47 21.66
C TYR A 97 14.72 -7.14 21.41
N GLN A 98 15.57 -7.58 22.33
CA GLN A 98 17.01 -7.52 22.19
C GLN A 98 17.57 -8.93 22.29
N ARG A 99 18.27 -9.38 21.25
CA ARG A 99 18.96 -10.67 21.29
C ARG A 99 20.17 -10.59 22.22
N ARG A 100 20.52 -11.72 22.84
CA ARG A 100 21.68 -11.84 23.74
C ARG A 100 23.00 -11.39 23.09
N TYR A 101 23.13 -11.58 21.78
CA TYR A 101 24.27 -11.16 20.97
C TYR A 101 23.89 -10.14 19.88
N GLY A 102 22.66 -9.61 19.95
CA GLY A 102 22.19 -8.55 19.05
C GLY A 102 22.70 -7.19 19.51
N ARG A 103 22.98 -6.31 18.56
CA ARG A 103 23.51 -4.96 18.86
C ARG A 103 22.38 -4.01 19.24
N ASP A 104 21.28 -4.08 18.51
CA ASP A 104 20.20 -3.11 18.58
C ASP A 104 18.92 -3.72 19.16
N LYS A 105 18.06 -2.85 19.71
CA LYS A 105 16.70 -3.22 20.06
C LYS A 105 15.84 -3.20 18.81
N VAL A 106 15.06 -4.24 18.61
CA VAL A 106 14.17 -4.37 17.46
C VAL A 106 12.74 -4.51 17.96
N GLY A 107 11.89 -3.58 17.54
CA GLY A 107 10.47 -3.61 17.78
C GLY A 107 9.82 -4.72 16.96
N VAL A 108 9.11 -5.62 17.63
CA VAL A 108 8.36 -6.70 17.00
C VAL A 108 6.89 -6.52 17.31
N ARG A 109 6.06 -6.56 16.27
CA ARG A 109 4.60 -6.52 16.37
C ARG A 109 4.04 -7.89 16.05
N GLU A 110 3.14 -8.39 16.90
CA GLU A 110 2.46 -9.67 16.71
C GLU A 110 0.94 -9.46 16.60
N TYR A 111 0.32 -10.14 15.64
CA TYR A 111 -1.13 -10.20 15.50
C TYR A 111 -1.53 -11.49 14.76
N ASP A 112 -2.52 -12.22 15.30
CA ASP A 112 -3.05 -13.47 14.72
C ASP A 112 -1.95 -14.52 14.39
N GLY A 113 -0.93 -14.62 15.25
CA GLY A 113 0.20 -15.54 15.07
C GLY A 113 1.17 -15.16 13.94
N ARG A 114 1.09 -13.94 13.40
CA ARG A 114 2.03 -13.37 12.43
C ARG A 114 2.87 -12.29 13.09
N LEU A 115 4.11 -12.14 12.65
CA LEU A 115 5.03 -11.13 13.18
C LEU A 115 5.48 -10.15 12.10
N VAL A 116 5.69 -8.90 12.53
CA VAL A 116 6.23 -7.81 11.72
C VAL A 116 7.35 -7.10 12.45
N THR A 117 8.39 -6.73 11.71
CA THR A 117 9.44 -5.79 12.15
C THR A 117 9.65 -4.74 11.08
N VAL A 118 10.18 -3.58 11.45
CA VAL A 118 10.43 -2.49 10.52
C VAL A 118 11.91 -2.06 10.57
N ILE A 119 12.47 -1.76 9.40
CA ILE A 119 13.80 -1.16 9.24
C ILE A 119 13.59 0.23 8.64
N ALA A 120 14.17 1.26 9.23
CA ALA A 120 14.25 2.57 8.60
C ALA A 120 15.44 2.64 7.66
N LEU A 121 15.21 3.25 6.50
CA LEU A 121 16.24 3.63 5.55
C LEU A 121 16.36 5.14 5.59
N ASP A 122 16.97 5.64 6.67
CA ASP A 122 17.26 7.05 6.80
C ASP A 122 18.50 7.40 5.96
N GLY A 123 18.44 8.55 5.29
CA GLY A 123 19.65 9.17 4.78
C GLY A 123 20.50 9.60 5.97
N ASP A 124 21.82 9.50 5.85
CA ASP A 124 22.76 9.79 6.93
C ASP A 124 22.50 11.17 7.59
N ASP A 125 21.80 11.17 8.74
CA ASP A 125 21.48 12.37 9.51
C ASP A 125 22.75 13.06 10.07
N ASP A 126 23.87 12.33 10.18
CA ASP A 126 25.12 12.88 10.71
C ASP A 126 25.82 13.84 9.71
N ALA A 127 25.47 13.75 8.42
CA ALA A 127 25.87 14.72 7.40
C ALA A 127 25.24 16.11 7.63
N SER A 128 24.15 16.20 8.40
CA SER A 128 23.50 17.48 8.74
C SER A 128 24.18 18.20 9.93
N ARG A 129 24.95 17.48 10.75
CA ARG A 129 25.64 18.04 11.93
C ARG A 129 27.06 18.52 11.63
N HIS A 130 27.67 18.01 10.56
CA HIS A 130 29.00 18.44 10.13
C HIS A 130 28.85 19.34 8.90
N HIS A 131 29.05 20.64 9.12
CA HIS A 131 29.06 21.67 8.08
C HIS A 131 30.21 21.43 7.09
N ARG A 132 30.04 20.48 6.17
CA ARG A 132 30.88 20.30 5.00
C ARG A 132 30.04 19.73 3.87
N GLN A 133 29.41 20.62 3.12
CA GLN A 133 28.84 20.35 1.81
C GLN A 133 29.91 19.70 0.92
N LYS A 134 29.88 18.38 0.86
CA LYS A 134 30.27 17.63 -0.32
C LYS A 134 29.01 16.86 -0.66
N SER A 135 28.42 17.13 -1.84
CA SER A 135 27.20 16.44 -2.29
C SER A 135 27.39 14.94 -2.11
N ALA A 136 26.82 14.39 -1.05
CA ALA A 136 26.73 12.96 -0.88
C ALA A 136 25.86 12.46 -2.04
N PRO A 137 26.23 11.36 -2.70
CA PRO A 137 25.39 10.77 -3.73
C PRO A 137 23.98 10.53 -3.15
N PRO A 138 22.93 10.71 -3.95
CA PRO A 138 21.57 10.45 -3.50
C PRO A 138 21.50 9.03 -2.95
N ALA A 139 20.92 8.90 -1.76
CA ALA A 139 20.76 7.61 -1.12
C ALA A 139 19.94 6.73 -2.06
N SER A 140 20.41 5.51 -2.34
CA SER A 140 19.76 4.60 -3.27
C SER A 140 19.69 3.21 -2.69
N LEU A 141 18.69 2.44 -3.10
CA LEU A 141 18.43 1.09 -2.64
C LEU A 141 18.18 0.19 -3.83
N LEU A 142 18.99 -0.86 -3.96
CA LEU A 142 18.77 -1.89 -4.97
C LEU A 142 17.63 -2.81 -4.52
N VAL A 143 16.52 -2.85 -5.26
CA VAL A 143 15.34 -3.65 -4.89
C VAL A 143 15.67 -5.15 -4.84
N ARG A 144 16.61 -5.61 -5.69
CA ARG A 144 17.12 -6.99 -5.67
C ARG A 144 17.81 -7.36 -4.36
N SER A 145 18.56 -6.44 -3.75
CA SER A 145 19.21 -6.67 -2.45
C SER A 145 18.18 -6.84 -1.33
N VAL A 146 17.06 -6.12 -1.39
CA VAL A 146 15.92 -6.34 -0.48
C VAL A 146 15.27 -7.70 -0.76
N ALA A 147 15.09 -8.06 -2.03
CA ALA A 147 14.43 -9.29 -2.45
C ALA A 147 15.21 -10.56 -2.08
N SER A 148 16.55 -10.52 -2.06
CA SER A 148 17.36 -11.64 -1.55
C SER A 148 17.10 -11.91 -0.07
N GLY A 149 16.68 -10.87 0.67
CA GLY A 149 16.23 -10.94 2.06
C GLY A 149 14.91 -11.70 2.28
N LEU A 150 14.14 -12.03 1.23
CA LEU A 150 12.92 -12.84 1.37
C LEU A 150 13.24 -14.25 1.88
N ARG A 151 14.36 -14.81 1.45
CA ARG A 151 14.81 -16.15 1.87
C ARG A 151 16.20 -16.05 2.49
N GLN A 152 16.26 -16.09 3.82
CA GLN A 152 17.49 -15.97 4.59
C GLN A 152 17.81 -17.28 5.31
N PHE A 153 18.76 -18.05 4.78
CA PHE A 153 19.18 -19.33 5.38
C PHE A 153 17.99 -20.25 5.71
N ASP A 154 17.64 -20.35 7.00
CA ASP A 154 16.56 -21.18 7.53
C ASP A 154 15.21 -20.44 7.71
N VAL A 155 15.18 -19.13 7.46
CA VAL A 155 13.98 -18.27 7.56
C VAL A 155 13.50 -17.84 6.18
N ASN A 156 12.21 -18.02 5.94
CA ASN A 156 11.47 -17.54 4.77
C ASN A 156 10.44 -16.50 5.20
N LEU A 157 10.58 -15.27 4.71
CA LEU A 157 9.63 -14.19 4.97
C LEU A 157 8.42 -14.35 4.04
N ASP A 158 7.23 -13.96 4.52
CA ASP A 158 6.02 -13.94 3.70
C ASP A 158 6.12 -12.85 2.62
N GLY A 159 6.78 -11.75 2.97
CA GLY A 159 7.01 -10.61 2.08
C GLY A 159 7.79 -9.50 2.78
N ILE A 160 8.37 -8.62 1.96
CA ILE A 160 9.01 -7.38 2.39
C ILE A 160 8.36 -6.24 1.65
N ASP A 161 7.73 -5.31 2.37
CA ASP A 161 7.14 -4.12 1.78
C ASP A 161 8.09 -2.92 1.95
N ILE A 162 8.49 -2.30 0.84
CA ILE A 162 9.21 -1.03 0.82
C ILE A 162 8.17 0.09 0.82
N VAL A 163 8.06 0.82 1.93
CA VAL A 163 7.08 1.89 2.11
C VAL A 163 7.82 3.22 2.12
N SER A 164 7.64 4.03 1.08
CA SER A 164 8.14 5.41 1.01
C SER A 164 6.99 6.38 1.24
N VAL A 165 7.17 7.33 2.14
CA VAL A 165 6.21 8.41 2.38
C VAL A 165 6.91 9.75 2.15
N GLN A 166 6.30 10.58 1.31
CA GLN A 166 6.67 11.97 1.12
C GLN A 166 5.57 12.85 1.68
N MET A 167 5.93 13.80 2.54
CA MET A 167 5.00 14.77 3.11
C MET A 167 5.46 16.19 2.78
N ARG A 168 4.50 17.06 2.49
CA ARG A 168 4.74 18.50 2.36
C ARG A 168 4.99 19.11 3.74
N ARG A 169 6.16 19.69 3.95
CA ARG A 169 6.50 20.47 5.14
C ARG A 169 5.80 21.83 5.05
N GLY A 170 5.03 22.20 6.07
CA GLY A 170 4.22 23.43 6.13
C GLY A 170 2.71 23.24 5.97
N GLY A 171 2.22 22.01 5.72
CA GLY A 171 0.79 21.70 5.62
C GLY A 171 0.10 21.32 6.94
N ASN A 172 0.86 21.18 8.04
CA ASN A 172 0.29 20.71 9.30
C ASN A 172 -0.50 21.80 10.03
N ALA A 173 -1.69 21.45 10.54
CA ALA A 173 -2.56 22.34 11.31
C ALA A 173 -1.86 23.03 12.52
N ALA A 174 -0.77 22.43 13.02
CA ALA A 174 0.07 22.98 14.07
C ALA A 174 0.87 24.24 13.65
N GLU A 175 1.22 24.39 12.35
CA GLU A 175 1.80 25.63 11.82
C GLU A 175 0.73 26.60 11.31
N LEU A 176 -0.43 26.12 10.85
CA LEU A 176 -1.60 26.97 10.60
C LEU A 176 -2.04 27.72 11.88
N SER A 177 -1.95 27.09 13.05
CA SER A 177 -2.16 27.76 14.35
C SER A 177 -1.08 28.79 14.72
N LYS A 178 0.10 28.73 14.09
CA LYS A 178 1.14 29.78 14.22
C LYS A 178 0.92 30.91 13.19
N LEU A 179 0.39 30.58 12.00
CA LEU A 179 -0.04 31.52 10.97
C LEU A 179 -1.31 32.30 11.33
N ASP A 180 -2.18 31.76 12.19
CA ASP A 180 -3.34 32.47 12.76
C ASP A 180 -2.94 33.66 13.67
N LYS A 181 -1.64 33.77 14.01
CA LYS A 181 -1.07 34.93 14.71
C LYS A 181 -0.50 36.01 13.77
N LEU A 182 -0.49 35.75 12.47
CA LEU A 182 0.06 36.65 11.46
C LEU A 182 -1.08 37.45 10.80
N GLY A 183 -0.94 38.76 10.75
CA GLY A 183 -1.97 39.66 10.22
C GLY A 183 -2.29 39.42 8.73
N PRO A 184 -3.47 39.86 8.26
CA PRO A 184 -3.94 39.63 6.88
C PRO A 184 -3.05 40.22 5.77
N GLU A 185 -2.10 41.08 6.13
CA GLU A 185 -1.15 41.74 5.23
C GLU A 185 0.00 40.80 4.77
N GLU A 186 0.30 39.73 5.51
CA GLU A 186 1.47 38.84 5.26
C GLU A 186 1.11 37.56 4.49
N TRP A 187 -0.17 37.29 4.27
CA TRP A 187 -0.65 36.11 3.52
C TRP A 187 -0.23 36.12 2.04
N GLY A 188 0.00 37.31 1.47
CA GLY A 188 0.37 37.48 0.05
C GLY A 188 1.86 37.24 -0.26
N LEU A 189 2.73 37.11 0.75
CA LEU A 189 4.18 36.95 0.56
C LEU A 189 4.68 35.52 0.85
N VAL A 190 3.82 34.63 1.35
CA VAL A 190 4.19 33.26 1.72
C VAL A 190 3.89 32.23 0.60
N SER A 191 3.17 32.62 -0.46
CA SER A 191 2.77 31.69 -1.54
C SER A 191 3.89 31.30 -2.51
N ASP A 192 5.10 31.87 -2.38
CA ASP A 192 6.19 31.70 -3.36
C ASP A 192 7.40 30.94 -2.79
N GLN A 193 7.30 30.39 -1.57
CA GLN A 193 8.31 29.46 -1.08
C GLN A 193 8.07 28.07 -1.66
N PRO A 194 9.08 27.44 -2.29
CA PRO A 194 8.92 26.09 -2.82
C PRO A 194 8.56 25.14 -1.68
N ALA A 195 7.49 24.38 -1.88
CA ALA A 195 7.03 23.37 -0.94
C ALA A 195 8.21 22.44 -0.62
N SER A 196 8.72 22.51 0.61
CA SER A 196 9.78 21.61 1.02
C SER A 196 9.17 20.25 1.36
N TYR A 197 9.63 19.19 0.70
CA TYR A 197 9.15 17.84 0.94
C TYR A 197 10.12 17.07 1.82
N VAL A 198 9.58 16.27 2.73
CA VAL A 198 10.33 15.34 3.57
C VAL A 198 9.96 13.93 3.13
N ARG A 199 10.95 13.15 2.69
CA ARG A 199 10.75 11.76 2.25
C ARG A 199 11.41 10.79 3.22
N ARG A 200 10.62 9.86 3.74
CA ARG A 200 11.07 8.78 4.63
C ARG A 200 10.75 7.45 3.98
N THR A 201 11.63 6.47 4.15
CA THR A 201 11.47 5.13 3.57
C THR A 201 11.70 4.07 4.64
N TRP A 202 10.83 3.06 4.66
CA TRP A 202 10.89 1.94 5.59
C TRP A 202 10.79 0.62 4.84
N LEU A 203 11.39 -0.43 5.40
CA LEU A 203 11.20 -1.81 5.00
C LEU A 203 10.38 -2.52 6.08
N VAL A 204 9.24 -3.06 5.71
CA VAL A 204 8.34 -3.81 6.59
C VAL A 204 8.53 -5.30 6.28
N LEU A 205 9.10 -6.04 7.22
CA LEU A 205 9.34 -7.48 7.09
C LEU A 205 8.19 -8.23 7.73
N ARG A 206 7.59 -9.18 6.99
CA ARG A 206 6.47 -10.00 7.47
C ARG A 206 6.89 -11.46 7.55
N MET A 207 6.63 -12.13 8.67
CA MET A 207 6.99 -13.54 8.85
C MET A 207 5.80 -14.37 9.36
N ASN A 208 5.60 -15.52 8.71
CA ASN A 208 4.77 -16.61 9.22
C ASN A 208 5.61 -17.60 10.03
N PRO A 209 5.41 -17.73 11.34
CA PRO A 209 6.10 -18.75 12.11
C PRO A 209 5.79 -20.18 11.66
N GLN A 210 4.58 -20.43 11.14
CA GLN A 210 4.16 -21.77 10.69
C GLN A 210 4.92 -22.21 9.43
N ALA A 211 5.40 -21.28 8.61
CA ALA A 211 6.28 -21.59 7.48
C ALA A 211 7.74 -21.78 7.91
N ASN A 212 8.08 -21.43 9.17
CA ASN A 212 9.45 -21.32 9.68
C ASN A 212 9.68 -22.16 10.95
N VAL A 213 8.94 -23.26 11.11
CA VAL A 213 8.94 -24.05 12.36
C VAL A 213 10.34 -24.52 12.73
N ALA A 214 11.15 -24.97 11.76
CA ALA A 214 12.52 -25.42 12.01
C ALA A 214 13.42 -24.29 12.53
N ALA A 215 13.33 -23.10 11.93
CA ALA A 215 14.10 -21.93 12.36
C ALA A 215 13.66 -21.42 13.74
N VAL A 216 12.37 -21.47 14.03
CA VAL A 216 11.82 -21.13 15.34
C VAL A 216 12.29 -22.13 16.39
N ALA A 217 12.23 -23.44 16.11
CA ALA A 217 12.64 -24.49 17.04
C ALA A 217 14.13 -24.43 17.39
N ALA A 218 14.96 -23.94 16.46
CA ALA A 218 16.40 -23.73 16.68
C ALA A 218 16.72 -22.48 17.53
N ARG A 219 15.71 -21.66 17.90
CA ARG A 219 15.87 -20.38 18.59
C ARG A 219 14.97 -20.27 19.81
N ASP A 220 15.24 -19.29 20.65
CA ASP A 220 14.54 -19.12 21.94
C ASP A 220 13.08 -18.69 21.79
N SER A 221 12.73 -17.97 20.72
CA SER A 221 11.37 -17.46 20.50
C SER A 221 11.05 -17.09 19.04
N LEU A 222 9.76 -16.92 18.75
CA LEU A 222 9.24 -16.42 17.47
C LEU A 222 9.82 -15.03 17.15
N ALA A 223 9.73 -14.13 18.12
CA ALA A 223 10.27 -12.78 18.03
C ALA A 223 11.78 -12.79 17.84
N SER A 224 12.51 -13.61 18.60
CA SER A 224 13.95 -13.79 18.41
C SER A 224 14.21 -14.11 16.94
N THR A 225 13.60 -15.17 16.39
CA THR A 225 13.77 -15.60 14.99
C THR A 225 13.66 -14.44 14.00
N LEU A 226 12.57 -13.68 14.04
CA LEU A 226 12.38 -12.51 13.17
C LEU A 226 13.48 -11.46 13.40
N VAL A 227 13.83 -11.14 14.65
CA VAL A 227 14.87 -10.15 14.97
C VAL A 227 16.22 -10.45 14.31
N ALA A 228 16.68 -11.72 14.22
CA ALA A 228 17.95 -11.94 13.47
C ALA A 228 17.75 -11.86 11.97
N ALA A 229 16.58 -12.21 11.45
CA ALA A 229 16.33 -12.00 10.03
C ALA A 229 16.36 -10.50 9.70
N THR A 230 15.85 -9.66 10.60
CA THR A 230 15.94 -8.20 10.51
C THR A 230 17.40 -7.71 10.61
N GLU A 231 18.14 -8.11 11.65
CA GLU A 231 19.55 -7.71 11.84
C GLU A 231 20.45 -8.15 10.68
N ARG A 232 20.24 -9.37 10.16
CA ARG A 232 20.99 -9.85 8.98
C ARG A 232 20.65 -9.06 7.73
N LEU A 233 19.37 -8.80 7.49
CA LEU A 233 18.97 -7.98 6.34
C LEU A 233 19.62 -6.60 6.43
N VAL A 234 19.58 -5.94 7.59
CA VAL A 234 20.26 -4.64 7.80
C VAL A 234 21.74 -4.70 7.40
N GLN A 235 22.44 -5.79 7.74
CA GLN A 235 23.85 -5.97 7.43
C GLN A 235 24.14 -6.31 5.96
N ASP A 236 23.20 -6.97 5.28
CA ASP A 236 23.34 -7.47 3.90
C ASP A 236 22.74 -6.51 2.85
N LEU A 237 22.04 -5.45 3.27
CA LEU A 237 21.43 -4.47 2.37
C LEU A 237 22.49 -3.63 1.62
N ASP A 238 22.38 -3.62 0.29
CA ASP A 238 23.14 -2.73 -0.59
C ASP A 238 22.36 -1.43 -0.77
N ALA A 239 22.63 -0.48 0.12
CA ALA A 239 21.98 0.83 0.14
C ALA A 239 23.00 1.98 0.24
N PRO A 240 23.70 2.33 -0.86
CA PRO A 240 24.68 3.41 -0.85
C PRO A 240 24.07 4.73 -0.36
N GLY A 241 24.73 5.37 0.61
CA GLY A 241 24.29 6.65 1.19
C GLY A 241 23.13 6.55 2.20
N CYS A 242 22.63 5.34 2.48
CA CYS A 242 21.64 5.08 3.52
C CYS A 242 22.30 4.40 4.73
N ALA A 243 21.78 4.66 5.93
CA ALA A 243 22.13 3.91 7.13
C ALA A 243 20.91 3.06 7.55
N PRO A 244 20.78 1.81 7.06
CA PRO A 244 19.67 0.95 7.46
C PRO A 244 19.75 0.69 8.97
N ARG A 245 18.64 0.87 9.68
CA ARG A 245 18.57 0.65 11.12
C ARG A 245 17.24 -0.01 11.51
N PRO A 246 17.23 -1.04 12.36
CA PRO A 246 15.98 -1.58 12.88
C PRO A 246 15.27 -0.55 13.77
N LEU A 247 13.95 -0.49 13.65
CA LEU A 247 13.12 0.39 14.47
C LEU A 247 12.73 -0.28 15.79
N THR A 248 12.63 0.54 16.84
CA THR A 248 12.07 0.18 18.14
C THR A 248 10.54 0.22 18.13
N SER A 249 9.93 -0.28 19.20
CA SER A 249 8.48 -0.37 19.37
C SER A 249 7.77 0.97 19.28
N GLU A 250 8.36 2.02 19.86
CA GLU A 250 7.86 3.41 19.81
C GLU A 250 7.94 3.98 18.39
N GLU A 251 9.07 3.75 17.71
CA GLU A 251 9.28 4.24 16.34
C GLU A 251 8.33 3.58 15.32
N ILE A 252 7.92 2.32 15.54
CA ILE A 252 6.91 1.66 14.69
C ILE A 252 5.57 2.40 14.74
N ALA A 253 5.19 3.00 15.88
CA ALA A 253 3.97 3.80 15.97
C ALA A 253 4.08 5.13 15.18
N GLU A 254 5.29 5.67 15.04
CA GLU A 254 5.54 6.81 14.15
C GLU A 254 5.37 6.42 12.68
N VAL A 255 5.76 5.20 12.29
CA VAL A 255 5.52 4.68 10.94
C VAL A 255 4.02 4.54 10.67
N ASP A 256 3.24 4.02 11.62
CA ASP A 256 1.78 3.95 11.48
C ASP A 256 1.19 5.34 11.20
N SER A 257 1.60 6.33 11.99
CA SER A 257 1.16 7.73 11.86
C SER A 257 1.58 8.32 10.51
N ALA A 258 2.82 8.07 10.09
CA ALA A 258 3.35 8.59 8.84
C ALA A 258 2.65 7.97 7.61
N VAL A 259 2.38 6.66 7.65
CA VAL A 259 1.65 5.97 6.59
C VAL A 259 0.18 6.39 6.59
N LEU A 260 -0.44 6.65 7.73
CA LEU A 260 -1.80 7.19 7.75
C LEU A 260 -1.87 8.61 7.16
N ALA A 261 -0.84 9.44 7.34
CA ALA A 261 -0.75 10.81 6.82
C ALA A 261 -2.05 11.60 7.09
N ASP A 262 -2.41 11.73 8.38
CA ASP A 262 -3.62 12.39 8.88
C ASP A 262 -4.95 11.76 8.43
N LEU A 263 -4.94 10.51 7.94
CA LEU A 263 -6.18 9.73 7.83
C LEU A 263 -6.67 9.33 9.21
N GLU A 264 -7.55 10.16 9.76
CA GLU A 264 -8.29 9.82 10.98
C GLU A 264 -9.19 8.60 10.73
N PRO A 265 -8.99 7.46 11.42
CA PRO A 265 -9.72 6.22 11.16
C PRO A 265 -11.24 6.36 11.38
N THR A 266 -11.65 7.29 12.23
CA THR A 266 -13.04 7.52 12.64
C THR A 266 -13.87 8.35 11.65
N TRP A 267 -13.23 9.08 10.71
CA TRP A 267 -13.92 10.01 9.79
C TRP A 267 -13.69 9.71 8.31
N SER A 268 -12.94 8.65 7.99
CA SER A 268 -12.73 8.22 6.61
C SER A 268 -13.95 7.46 6.09
N ARG A 269 -14.53 7.89 4.96
CA ARG A 269 -15.62 7.15 4.30
C ARG A 269 -15.12 6.52 3.00
N PRO A 270 -15.15 5.18 2.87
CA PRO A 270 -14.73 4.50 1.65
C PRO A 270 -15.69 4.84 0.51
N GLY A 271 -15.25 5.69 -0.41
CA GLY A 271 -15.92 5.92 -1.67
C GLY A 271 -15.45 4.91 -2.73
N TRP A 272 -16.28 4.65 -3.73
CA TRP A 272 -15.97 3.73 -4.83
C TRP A 272 -14.65 4.04 -5.56
N ARG A 273 -14.27 5.33 -5.63
CA ARG A 273 -13.11 5.82 -6.40
C ARG A 273 -12.04 6.51 -5.57
N TYR A 274 -12.33 6.84 -4.32
CA TYR A 274 -11.49 7.63 -3.43
C TYR A 274 -11.96 7.40 -1.99
N LEU A 275 -11.03 7.48 -1.05
CA LEU A 275 -11.35 7.58 0.37
C LEU A 275 -11.51 9.06 0.70
N LYS A 276 -12.71 9.48 1.12
CA LYS A 276 -12.94 10.87 1.55
C LYS A 276 -12.58 10.98 3.02
N HIS A 277 -11.72 11.91 3.38
CA HIS A 277 -11.41 12.27 4.77
C HIS A 277 -11.73 13.75 5.02
N PHE A 278 -11.63 14.20 6.27
CA PHE A 278 -12.03 15.55 6.68
C PHE A 278 -11.22 16.65 5.95
N ASN A 279 -9.93 16.41 5.70
CA ASN A 279 -9.00 17.35 5.06
C ASN A 279 -8.77 17.11 3.55
N GLY A 280 -9.49 16.20 2.89
CA GLY A 280 -9.26 15.97 1.46
C GLY A 280 -9.70 14.61 0.91
N PHE A 281 -9.04 14.22 -0.17
CA PHE A 281 -9.23 12.96 -0.89
C PHE A 281 -7.94 12.14 -0.90
N ALA A 282 -8.02 10.92 -0.36
CA ALA A 282 -6.97 9.93 -0.55
C ALA A 282 -7.35 9.01 -1.72
N THR A 283 -6.52 8.99 -2.77
CA THR A 283 -6.74 8.16 -3.96
C THR A 283 -5.55 7.23 -4.18
N SER A 284 -5.81 5.93 -4.11
CA SER A 284 -4.84 4.86 -4.37
C SER A 284 -4.93 4.32 -5.80
N PHE A 285 -3.76 4.09 -6.39
CA PHE A 285 -3.54 3.53 -7.70
C PHE A 285 -2.54 2.38 -7.60
N TRP A 286 -2.67 1.34 -8.41
CA TRP A 286 -1.69 0.27 -8.55
C TRP A 286 -0.90 0.44 -9.84
N LEU A 287 0.37 0.02 -9.81
CA LEU A 287 1.29 0.08 -10.95
C LEU A 287 1.12 -1.15 -11.84
N THR A 288 1.03 -0.93 -13.15
CA THR A 288 1.13 -2.03 -14.12
C THR A 288 2.48 -2.73 -13.95
N PRO A 289 2.54 -4.08 -13.85
CA PRO A 289 3.79 -4.77 -13.55
C PRO A 289 4.93 -4.43 -14.51
N SER A 290 4.63 -4.37 -15.81
CA SER A 290 5.61 -4.01 -16.85
C SER A 290 6.15 -2.58 -16.75
N ASP A 291 5.44 -1.70 -16.03
CA ASP A 291 5.81 -0.29 -15.85
C ASP A 291 6.48 -0.07 -14.47
N ILE A 292 6.80 -1.13 -13.71
CA ILE A 292 7.60 -1.02 -12.48
C ILE A 292 9.08 -0.91 -12.88
N THR A 293 9.49 0.31 -13.24
CA THR A 293 10.88 0.69 -13.57
C THR A 293 11.34 1.84 -12.68
N THR A 294 12.66 2.04 -12.56
CA THR A 294 13.26 3.13 -11.77
C THR A 294 12.68 4.50 -12.14
N GLU A 295 12.56 4.77 -13.44
CA GLU A 295 12.03 6.03 -13.98
C GLU A 295 10.55 6.22 -13.59
N THR A 296 9.74 5.17 -13.75
CA THR A 296 8.31 5.25 -13.41
C THR A 296 8.12 5.48 -11.91
N LEU A 297 8.98 4.87 -11.06
CA LEU A 297 8.95 5.09 -9.62
C LEU A 297 9.36 6.51 -9.22
N GLU A 298 10.26 7.15 -9.97
CA GLU A 298 10.61 8.57 -9.79
C GLU A 298 9.45 9.49 -10.23
N GLU A 299 8.77 9.16 -11.33
CA GLU A 299 7.59 9.91 -11.80
C GLU A 299 6.43 9.91 -10.80
N LEU A 300 6.33 8.91 -9.91
CA LEU A 300 5.28 8.84 -8.89
C LEU A 300 5.30 10.02 -7.92
N TRP A 301 6.44 10.70 -7.77
CA TRP A 301 6.60 11.82 -6.83
C TRP A 301 6.33 13.19 -7.49
N LEU A 302 6.15 13.24 -8.80
CA LEU A 302 5.88 14.48 -9.54
C LEU A 302 4.51 15.13 -9.24
N PRO A 303 3.42 14.38 -9.02
CA PRO A 303 2.12 14.98 -8.73
C PRO A 303 2.17 15.80 -7.44
N ASP A 304 1.70 17.04 -7.54
CA ASP A 304 1.64 17.94 -6.39
C ASP A 304 0.55 17.47 -5.42
N ALA A 305 0.96 16.90 -4.29
CA ALA A 305 0.11 16.30 -3.27
C ALA A 305 0.61 16.67 -1.88
N GLU A 306 -0.29 16.73 -0.90
CA GLU A 306 0.06 17.01 0.50
C GLU A 306 0.88 15.86 1.10
N ALA A 307 0.49 14.63 0.78
CA ALA A 307 1.25 13.43 1.08
C ALA A 307 1.15 12.41 -0.06
N THR A 308 2.29 11.79 -0.36
CA THR A 308 2.40 10.69 -1.32
C THR A 308 2.96 9.48 -0.59
N VAL A 309 2.26 8.35 -0.66
CA VAL A 309 2.69 7.07 -0.08
C VAL A 309 2.85 6.06 -1.20
N VAL A 310 4.08 5.64 -1.45
CA VAL A 310 4.42 4.58 -2.41
C VAL A 310 4.75 3.33 -1.63
N THR A 311 4.13 2.21 -2.00
CA THR A 311 4.42 0.90 -1.44
C THR A 311 4.81 -0.05 -2.55
N ILE A 312 6.01 -0.60 -2.47
CA ILE A 312 6.51 -1.67 -3.33
C ILE A 312 6.58 -2.93 -2.51
N GLN A 313 5.80 -3.93 -2.88
CA GLN A 313 5.72 -5.20 -2.18
C GLN A 313 6.55 -6.24 -2.91
N LEU A 314 7.44 -6.89 -2.16
CA LEU A 314 8.23 -8.03 -2.58
C LEU A 314 7.67 -9.28 -1.92
N THR A 315 7.31 -10.27 -2.72
CA THR A 315 6.82 -11.58 -2.25
C THR A 315 7.60 -12.68 -2.96
N ALA A 316 7.61 -13.89 -2.40
CA ALA A 316 8.17 -15.04 -3.08
C ALA A 316 7.02 -15.92 -3.61
N ASP A 317 7.00 -16.16 -4.93
CA ASP A 317 6.12 -17.16 -5.56
C ASP A 317 6.99 -18.29 -6.11
N ASP A 318 6.73 -19.53 -5.69
CA ASP A 318 7.54 -20.71 -6.02
C ASP A 318 9.07 -20.53 -5.84
N GLY A 319 9.47 -19.68 -4.90
CA GLY A 319 10.88 -19.37 -4.61
C GLY A 319 11.51 -18.30 -5.51
N HIS A 320 10.75 -17.74 -6.45
CA HIS A 320 11.15 -16.59 -7.26
C HIS A 320 10.60 -15.29 -6.65
N PRO A 321 11.44 -14.25 -6.52
CA PRO A 321 10.97 -12.95 -6.03
C PRO A 321 10.04 -12.31 -7.06
N GLU A 322 8.88 -11.88 -6.61
CA GLU A 322 7.91 -11.10 -7.35
C GLU A 322 7.80 -9.70 -6.77
N VAL A 323 7.61 -8.71 -7.64
CA VAL A 323 7.42 -7.31 -7.27
C VAL A 323 6.04 -6.83 -7.73
N SER A 324 5.36 -6.10 -6.83
CA SER A 324 4.17 -5.32 -7.14
C SER A 324 4.26 -3.95 -6.48
N GLY A 325 3.44 -3.01 -6.94
CA GLY A 325 3.48 -1.65 -6.39
C GLY A 325 2.14 -0.94 -6.45
N TRP A 326 1.93 -0.05 -5.50
CA TRP A 326 0.84 0.92 -5.52
C TRP A 326 1.28 2.24 -4.90
N VAL A 327 0.57 3.30 -5.27
CA VAL A 327 0.76 4.66 -4.77
C VAL A 327 -0.55 5.21 -4.27
N ARG A 328 -0.50 6.02 -3.23
CA ARG A 328 -1.62 6.79 -2.70
C ARG A 328 -1.21 8.25 -2.63
N TYR A 329 -2.05 9.08 -3.22
CA TYR A 329 -1.95 10.53 -3.16
C TYR A 329 -3.03 11.08 -2.23
N HIS A 330 -2.64 11.99 -1.36
CA HIS A 330 -3.53 12.80 -0.53
C HIS A 330 -3.55 14.22 -1.07
N SER A 331 -4.72 14.67 -1.49
CA SER A 331 -4.89 15.99 -2.08
C SER A 331 -6.20 16.63 -1.61
N ASP A 332 -6.19 17.95 -1.46
CA ASP A 332 -7.36 18.77 -1.13
C ASP A 332 -8.52 18.60 -2.14
N SER A 333 -8.16 18.31 -3.39
CA SER A 333 -9.02 18.27 -4.56
C SER A 333 -8.89 16.92 -5.28
N ARG A 334 -9.79 16.67 -6.23
CA ARG A 334 -9.74 15.42 -7.00
C ARG A 334 -8.58 15.46 -7.98
N LEU A 335 -7.68 14.47 -7.87
CA LEU A 335 -6.58 14.31 -8.82
C LEU A 335 -7.05 14.31 -10.29
N PRO A 336 -6.35 15.03 -11.17
CA PRO A 336 -6.69 15.12 -12.58
C PRO A 336 -6.70 13.75 -13.26
N ARG A 337 -7.39 13.64 -14.40
CA ARG A 337 -7.45 12.40 -15.18
C ARG A 337 -6.13 12.25 -15.95
N GLY A 338 -5.26 11.34 -15.50
CA GLY A 338 -4.02 10.99 -16.20
C GLY A 338 -2.76 11.39 -15.44
N VAL A 339 -2.68 11.02 -14.16
CA VAL A 339 -1.57 11.40 -13.26
C VAL A 339 -0.21 10.86 -13.75
N SER A 340 -0.18 9.65 -14.31
CA SER A 340 0.97 9.12 -15.06
C SER A 340 0.57 7.90 -15.91
N SER A 341 1.41 7.55 -16.88
CA SER A 341 1.29 6.27 -17.61
C SER A 341 1.54 5.09 -16.66
N GLY A 342 0.80 3.99 -16.85
CA GLY A 342 0.99 2.77 -16.07
C GLY A 342 0.24 2.71 -14.73
N LEU A 343 -0.31 3.82 -14.23
CA LEU A 343 -1.16 3.83 -13.03
C LEU A 343 -2.62 3.45 -13.32
N ASN A 344 -3.12 2.50 -12.53
CA ASN A 344 -4.49 2.01 -12.60
C ASN A 344 -5.22 2.26 -11.28
N ARG A 345 -6.49 2.67 -11.33
CA ARG A 345 -7.24 2.99 -10.10
C ARG A 345 -7.60 1.72 -9.31
N LEU A 346 -7.41 1.76 -7.97
CA LEU A 346 -7.87 0.71 -7.04
C LEU A 346 -9.34 0.91 -6.63
N THR A 347 -10.26 0.87 -7.59
CA THR A 347 -11.69 1.12 -7.31
C THR A 347 -12.27 0.11 -6.32
N GLY A 348 -12.92 0.59 -5.25
CA GLY A 348 -13.53 -0.24 -4.21
C GLY A 348 -12.55 -1.02 -3.32
N ARG A 349 -11.23 -0.73 -3.40
CA ARG A 349 -10.18 -1.39 -2.60
C ARG A 349 -9.23 -0.39 -1.94
N GLN A 350 -9.70 0.84 -1.77
CA GLN A 350 -8.93 1.97 -1.26
C GLN A 350 -8.50 1.72 0.20
N LEU A 351 -9.43 1.22 1.03
CA LEU A 351 -9.17 0.90 2.43
C LEU A 351 -8.17 -0.26 2.57
N ALA A 352 -8.32 -1.30 1.74
CA ALA A 352 -7.38 -2.41 1.66
C ALA A 352 -5.96 -1.96 1.27
N ALA A 353 -5.83 -0.98 0.37
CA ALA A 353 -4.54 -0.42 -0.03
C ALA A 353 -3.86 0.34 1.11
N VAL A 354 -4.63 1.11 1.89
CA VAL A 354 -4.11 1.78 3.09
C VAL A 354 -3.60 0.75 4.10
N ARG A 355 -4.42 -0.27 4.40
CA ARG A 355 -4.02 -1.32 5.35
C ARG A 355 -2.82 -2.15 4.87
N ALA A 356 -2.72 -2.41 3.57
CA ALA A 356 -1.57 -3.11 3.01
C ALA A 356 -0.27 -2.33 3.16
N SER A 357 -0.33 -0.98 3.20
CA SER A 357 0.85 -0.14 3.44
C SER A 357 1.24 -0.01 4.91
N LEU A 358 0.39 -0.40 5.85
CA LEU A 358 0.69 -0.33 7.29
C LEU A 358 1.58 -1.49 7.74
N PRO A 359 2.49 -1.26 8.72
CA PRO A 359 3.29 -2.31 9.34
C PRO A 359 2.46 -3.12 10.36
N ALA A 360 1.33 -3.67 9.90
CA ALA A 360 0.41 -4.48 10.69
C ALA A 360 0.46 -5.94 10.23
N PRO A 361 0.69 -6.94 11.09
CA PRO A 361 0.73 -8.34 10.68
C PRO A 361 -0.60 -8.81 10.09
N THR A 362 -0.53 -9.60 9.03
CA THR A 362 -1.72 -10.05 8.28
C THR A 362 -1.60 -11.52 7.91
N THR A 363 -2.69 -12.26 8.15
CA THR A 363 -2.75 -13.70 7.83
C THR A 363 -2.96 -13.95 6.34
N ARG A 364 -3.52 -12.97 5.62
CA ARG A 364 -3.77 -12.99 4.18
C ARG A 364 -3.34 -11.67 3.54
N PRO A 365 -2.92 -11.68 2.26
CA PRO A 365 -2.66 -10.45 1.53
C PRO A 365 -3.92 -9.59 1.49
N LEU A 366 -3.87 -8.41 2.10
CA LEU A 366 -5.00 -7.48 2.13
C LEU A 366 -5.29 -6.89 0.75
N LEU A 367 -4.24 -6.70 -0.05
CA LEU A 367 -4.32 -6.20 -1.40
C LEU A 367 -3.55 -7.12 -2.35
N VAL A 368 -4.27 -7.95 -3.10
CA VAL A 368 -3.70 -8.65 -4.27
C VAL A 368 -3.73 -7.71 -5.48
N VAL A 369 -2.55 -7.33 -5.97
CA VAL A 369 -2.34 -6.61 -7.21
C VAL A 369 -1.50 -7.46 -8.16
N PRO A 370 -1.56 -7.23 -9.48
CA PRO A 370 -0.69 -7.92 -10.42
C PRO A 370 0.79 -7.72 -10.06
N THR A 371 1.55 -8.81 -10.15
CA THR A 371 2.98 -8.86 -9.90
C THR A 371 3.76 -9.07 -11.20
N ARG A 372 5.06 -8.80 -11.16
CA ARG A 372 6.03 -9.35 -12.13
C ARG A 372 7.18 -10.01 -11.38
N GLY A 373 7.78 -11.03 -11.98
CA GLY A 373 9.05 -11.58 -11.48
C GLY A 373 10.15 -10.52 -11.51
N LEU A 374 11.01 -10.55 -10.49
CA LEU A 374 12.26 -9.82 -10.43
C LEU A 374 13.35 -10.74 -11.01
N LEU A 375 13.88 -10.38 -12.18
CA LEU A 375 14.91 -11.17 -12.87
C LEU A 375 16.29 -10.92 -12.23
N GLU A 376 17.25 -11.82 -12.46
CA GLU A 376 18.60 -11.64 -11.91
C GLU A 376 19.31 -10.38 -12.43
N ASP A 377 19.06 -9.99 -13.68
CA ASP A 377 19.66 -8.79 -14.30
C ASP A 377 18.79 -7.53 -14.12
N ASP A 378 17.84 -7.53 -13.18
CA ASP A 378 16.94 -6.40 -12.95
C ASP A 378 17.58 -5.35 -12.03
N ASP A 379 18.06 -4.26 -12.62
CA ASP A 379 18.67 -3.10 -11.94
C ASP A 379 17.62 -2.09 -11.45
N LEU A 380 16.55 -2.58 -10.83
CA LEU A 380 15.51 -1.72 -10.24
C LEU A 380 16.08 -1.03 -8.99
N VAL A 381 16.30 0.28 -9.10
CA VAL A 381 16.83 1.13 -8.03
C VAL A 381 15.74 2.04 -7.51
N LEU A 382 15.61 2.12 -6.20
CA LEU A 382 14.75 3.09 -5.54
C LEU A 382 15.62 4.21 -4.95
N GLN A 383 15.36 5.46 -5.32
CA GLN A 383 15.96 6.60 -4.61
C GLN A 383 15.36 6.67 -3.20
N VAL A 384 16.22 6.76 -2.20
CA VAL A 384 15.91 6.79 -0.78
C VAL A 384 16.45 8.10 -0.20
N GLY A 385 15.77 8.68 0.79
CA GLY A 385 16.28 9.85 1.50
C GLY A 385 15.64 11.19 1.15
N GLN A 386 16.12 12.23 1.84
CA GLN A 386 15.56 13.58 1.85
C GLN A 386 15.88 14.33 0.55
N VAL A 387 14.96 14.32 -0.41
CA VAL A 387 15.04 15.22 -1.55
C VAL A 387 14.58 16.61 -1.10
N ARG A 388 15.54 17.49 -0.75
CA ARG A 388 15.28 18.92 -0.55
C ARG A 388 15.31 19.62 -1.91
N GLU A 389 14.30 19.38 -2.74
CA GLU A 389 14.12 20.19 -3.94
C GLU A 389 13.41 21.49 -3.56
N GLY A 390 14.18 22.58 -3.53
CA GLY A 390 13.63 23.92 -3.29
C GLY A 390 14.63 25.07 -3.42
N ALA A 391 15.94 24.82 -3.34
CA ALA A 391 16.93 25.91 -3.44
C ALA A 391 17.74 25.93 -4.76
N GLU A 392 17.90 24.79 -5.44
CA GLU A 392 18.90 24.69 -6.52
C GLU A 392 18.37 24.98 -7.93
N ARG A 393 17.05 24.92 -8.17
CA ARG A 393 16.51 25.21 -9.53
C ARG A 393 16.44 26.70 -9.88
N LEU A 394 16.63 27.61 -8.92
CA LEU A 394 16.67 29.06 -9.20
C LEU A 394 18.07 29.60 -9.52
N LEU A 395 19.14 28.84 -9.24
CA LEU A 395 20.52 29.26 -9.51
C LEU A 395 21.09 28.71 -10.83
N ALA A 396 20.43 27.74 -11.46
CA ALA A 396 20.82 27.21 -12.76
C ALA A 396 20.19 27.96 -13.96
N GLY A 397 19.46 29.04 -13.69
CA GLY A 397 18.70 29.82 -14.69
C GLY A 397 19.07 31.30 -14.76
N GLN A 398 20.25 31.71 -14.29
CA GLN A 398 20.78 33.07 -14.51
C GLN A 398 21.97 33.07 -15.46
#